data_AF-A0A941F7D9-F1
#
_entry.id   AF-A0A941F7D9-F1
#
_cell.length_a   1.000
_cell.length_b   1.000
_cell.length_c   1.000
_cell.angle_alpha   90.00
_cell.angle_beta   90.00
_cell.angle_gamma   90.00
#
_symmetry.space_group_name_H-M   'P 1'
#
loop_
_entity.id
_entity.type
_entity.pdbx_description
1 polymer ?
#
loop_
_entity_poly.entity_id
_entity_poly.type
_entity_poly.pdbx_seq_one_letter_code
_entity_poly.pdbx_strand_id
1 'polypeptide(L)'
;MQDLRSINPIRLKQIYKLLLCLMVASLMACNTNSRKEKAIDTFKGSYQDNVKGIVSLRTFDHYTRRLKDGYGFYVAPNLVVTNLSFVQGAYKAKASPMDLEDFSSVQGYVAYDVDLDLVLLKVTRRNLNYLSLKDATFKADSVYQLYRNNRKLYFNEDALGTGIVSDTITYKPYDGEFKPGNPVFAKSHRLAGMVQETDDSKRVLEAKWINQLIEQKSSSPESIYELRNKSNKVYISHTKVKGFRIITNMGNIELALSDQTPVYRDNFIKLVSDHFYDSLLVHRVIKDFLVQTGAADSKYAKKDDVVGWQGPGYTLKMNIVPELFHKRGMIAASKLPEDRNRHNRSDGSQFYIVAGRRFSDAELDDLEAEKGIKYTTAQRKSYTTVGGAPYLDGDYTVFGWVTKGMDVVDKMAGVKTYAIDRPVNEIRIKTIEIIRK
;
A
#
# COMPACT_ATOMS: atom_id res chain seq x y z
N MET A 1 -24.41 -30.57 34.53
CA MET A 1 -25.00 -29.24 34.26
C MET A 1 -23.90 -28.22 34.52
N GLN A 2 -23.17 -27.81 33.47
CA GLN A 2 -22.24 -26.67 33.53
C GLN A 2 -22.02 -26.11 32.12
N ASP A 3 -21.92 -24.79 32.05
CA ASP A 3 -22.41 -23.92 30.99
C ASP A 3 -21.62 -23.91 29.68
N LEU A 4 -22.36 -24.06 28.58
CA LEU A 4 -21.96 -23.73 27.21
C LEU A 4 -22.28 -22.26 26.93
N ARG A 5 -21.32 -21.34 27.12
CA ARG A 5 -21.38 -20.00 26.52
C ARG A 5 -20.00 -19.48 26.10
N SER A 6 -19.68 -19.68 24.82
CA SER A 6 -19.01 -18.72 23.90
C SER A 6 -18.37 -19.45 22.71
N ILE A 7 -19.18 -20.18 21.94
CA ILE A 7 -18.76 -20.67 20.62
C ILE A 7 -19.33 -19.72 19.56
N ASN A 8 -18.43 -19.12 18.80
CA ASN A 8 -18.69 -18.20 17.70
C ASN A 8 -19.65 -18.85 16.66
N PRO A 9 -20.78 -18.20 16.29
CA PRO A 9 -21.86 -18.80 15.49
C PRO A 9 -21.47 -19.25 14.06
N ILE A 10 -20.26 -18.94 13.61
CA ILE A 10 -19.74 -19.36 12.30
C ILE A 10 -19.21 -20.80 12.33
N ARG A 11 -18.70 -21.30 13.47
CA ARG A 11 -18.15 -22.66 13.58
C ARG A 11 -19.22 -23.76 13.65
N LEU A 12 -20.43 -23.45 14.13
CA LEU A 12 -21.51 -24.45 14.26
C LEU A 12 -22.15 -24.81 12.90
N LYS A 13 -22.20 -23.84 11.96
CA LYS A 13 -22.74 -24.07 10.60
C LYS A 13 -21.83 -24.90 9.70
N GLN A 14 -20.51 -24.93 9.96
CA GLN A 14 -19.56 -25.76 9.20
C GLN A 14 -19.62 -27.24 9.62
N ILE A 15 -19.87 -27.53 10.89
CA ILE A 15 -19.95 -28.91 11.41
C ILE A 15 -21.22 -29.63 10.93
N TYR A 16 -22.37 -28.93 10.89
CA TYR A 16 -23.63 -29.50 10.38
C TYR A 16 -23.63 -29.73 8.86
N LYS A 17 -22.91 -28.93 8.08
CA LYS A 17 -22.76 -29.13 6.62
C LYS A 17 -21.88 -30.33 6.28
N LEU A 18 -20.89 -30.64 7.11
CA LEU A 18 -19.99 -31.78 6.92
C LEU A 18 -20.69 -33.12 7.23
N LEU A 19 -21.56 -33.14 8.25
CA LEU A 19 -22.34 -34.33 8.63
C LEU A 19 -23.49 -34.66 7.66
N LEU A 20 -24.09 -33.65 7.01
CA LEU A 20 -25.17 -33.88 6.04
C LEU A 20 -24.64 -34.37 4.67
N CYS A 21 -23.42 -33.99 4.27
CA CYS A 21 -22.80 -34.48 3.04
C CYS A 21 -22.32 -35.94 3.13
N LEU A 22 -21.99 -36.43 4.33
CA LEU A 22 -21.56 -37.82 4.54
C LEU A 22 -22.70 -38.84 4.50
N MET A 23 -23.95 -38.43 4.76
CA MET A 23 -25.12 -39.33 4.67
C MET A 23 -25.76 -39.43 3.28
N VAL A 24 -25.44 -38.54 2.35
CA VAL A 24 -26.00 -38.58 0.98
C VAL A 24 -25.09 -39.36 0.00
N ALA A 25 -23.84 -39.64 0.39
CA ALA A 25 -22.88 -40.34 -0.48
C ALA A 25 -22.98 -41.88 -0.46
N SER A 26 -23.85 -42.49 0.35
CA SER A 26 -23.99 -43.96 0.45
C SER A 26 -25.16 -44.55 -0.34
N LEU A 27 -25.87 -43.76 -1.14
CA LEU A 27 -26.97 -44.22 -1.99
C LEU A 27 -26.83 -43.58 -3.37
N MET A 28 -25.98 -44.15 -4.23
CA MET A 28 -26.07 -44.18 -5.70
C MET A 28 -24.77 -44.79 -6.25
N ALA A 29 -24.59 -46.08 -6.00
CA ALA A 29 -23.65 -46.91 -6.74
C ALA A 29 -24.47 -47.71 -7.78
N CYS A 30 -24.48 -47.26 -9.04
CA CYS A 30 -24.78 -48.14 -10.16
C CYS A 30 -24.16 -47.59 -11.47
N ASN A 31 -23.04 -48.23 -11.82
CA ASN A 31 -22.73 -48.76 -13.14
C ASN A 31 -22.96 -47.87 -14.37
N THR A 32 -21.90 -47.21 -14.84
CA THR A 32 -21.62 -47.11 -16.29
C THR A 32 -20.13 -47.24 -16.53
N ASN A 33 -19.75 -48.26 -17.30
CA ASN A 33 -18.42 -48.48 -17.82
C ASN A 33 -18.08 -47.35 -18.82
N SER A 34 -17.19 -46.44 -18.44
CA SER A 34 -16.39 -45.68 -19.41
C SER A 34 -14.92 -45.97 -19.16
N ARG A 35 -14.22 -46.33 -20.24
CA ARG A 35 -12.78 -46.60 -20.25
C ARG A 35 -12.04 -45.47 -19.53
N LYS A 36 -11.47 -45.77 -18.36
CA LYS A 36 -10.40 -44.96 -17.78
C LYS A 36 -9.19 -45.10 -18.69
N GLU A 37 -9.02 -44.17 -19.63
CA GLU A 37 -7.68 -43.82 -20.09
C GLU A 37 -6.88 -43.39 -18.87
N LYS A 38 -5.96 -44.26 -18.42
CA LYS A 38 -4.88 -43.85 -17.54
C LYS A 38 -4.05 -42.84 -18.34
N ALA A 39 -4.34 -41.55 -18.16
CA ALA A 39 -3.41 -40.51 -18.51
C ALA A 39 -2.14 -40.75 -17.68
N ILE A 40 -1.13 -41.32 -18.32
CA ILE A 40 0.22 -41.37 -17.78
C ILE A 40 0.66 -39.91 -17.68
N ASP A 41 0.73 -39.39 -16.45
CA ASP A 41 1.07 -38.00 -16.14
C ASP A 41 2.54 -37.76 -16.53
N THR A 42 2.78 -37.41 -17.79
CA THR A 42 4.09 -37.00 -18.28
C THR A 42 4.48 -35.69 -17.60
N PHE A 43 5.56 -35.73 -16.82
CA PHE A 43 6.15 -34.58 -16.15
C PHE A 43 6.30 -33.39 -17.11
N LYS A 44 5.72 -32.23 -16.77
CA LYS A 44 5.99 -30.99 -17.50
C LYS A 44 7.27 -30.33 -16.99
N GLY A 45 8.25 -30.21 -17.88
CA GLY A 45 9.15 -29.07 -17.95
C GLY A 45 10.63 -29.37 -17.80
N SER A 46 11.41 -29.10 -18.85
CA SER A 46 12.83 -28.73 -18.71
C SER A 46 12.93 -27.30 -18.16
N TYR A 47 14.11 -26.85 -17.72
CA TYR A 47 14.30 -25.42 -17.42
C TYR A 47 13.95 -24.51 -18.62
N GLN A 48 14.10 -24.99 -19.86
CA GLN A 48 13.71 -24.26 -21.07
C GLN A 48 12.20 -24.08 -21.20
N ASP A 49 11.41 -24.98 -20.64
CA ASP A 49 9.94 -24.86 -20.63
C ASP A 49 9.46 -24.03 -19.46
N ASN A 50 10.05 -24.24 -18.28
CA ASN A 50 9.68 -23.52 -17.06
C ASN A 50 9.91 -22.01 -17.19
N VAL A 51 11.00 -21.59 -17.83
CA VAL A 51 11.29 -20.16 -18.03
C VAL A 51 10.19 -19.43 -18.83
N LYS A 52 9.44 -20.15 -19.69
CA LYS A 52 8.32 -19.57 -20.46
C LYS A 52 7.12 -19.20 -19.58
N GLY A 53 7.05 -19.72 -18.36
CA GLY A 53 6.03 -19.40 -17.36
C GLY A 53 6.36 -18.17 -16.51
N ILE A 54 7.59 -17.66 -16.58
CA ILE A 54 8.05 -16.52 -15.77
C ILE A 54 7.67 -15.21 -16.47
N VAL A 55 7.29 -14.21 -15.68
CA VAL A 55 6.90 -12.87 -16.16
C VAL A 55 7.70 -11.77 -15.50
N SER A 56 7.97 -10.73 -16.28
CA SER A 56 8.37 -9.41 -15.78
C SER A 56 7.13 -8.59 -15.50
N LEU A 57 7.10 -7.93 -14.35
CA LEU A 57 6.01 -7.08 -13.89
C LEU A 57 6.48 -5.64 -13.76
N ARG A 58 5.56 -4.71 -14.04
CA ARG A 58 5.75 -3.27 -13.83
C ARG A 58 4.54 -2.68 -13.11
N THR A 59 4.79 -1.89 -12.09
CA THR A 59 3.75 -1.14 -11.38
C THR A 59 3.76 0.32 -11.75
N PHE A 60 2.58 0.94 -11.67
CA PHE A 60 2.38 2.32 -12.05
C PHE A 60 1.49 3.03 -11.04
N ASP A 61 1.75 4.32 -10.84
CA ASP A 61 0.83 5.19 -10.11
C ASP A 61 -0.39 5.56 -10.96
N HIS A 62 -1.26 6.40 -10.39
CA HIS A 62 -2.44 6.90 -11.08
C HIS A 62 -2.11 7.65 -12.39
N TYR A 63 -0.92 8.26 -12.45
CA TYR A 63 -0.40 9.07 -13.55
C TYR A 63 0.38 8.28 -14.57
N THR A 64 0.35 6.95 -14.51
CA THR A 64 1.11 6.06 -15.40
C THR A 64 2.62 6.21 -15.27
N ARG A 65 3.12 6.87 -14.22
CA ARG A 65 4.55 6.87 -13.90
C ARG A 65 4.92 5.50 -13.37
N ARG A 66 6.05 4.98 -13.84
CA ARG A 66 6.61 3.70 -13.43
C ARG A 66 7.06 3.81 -11.97
N LEU A 67 6.60 2.88 -11.13
CA LEU A 67 6.94 2.80 -9.71
C LEU A 67 8.04 1.77 -9.45
N LYS A 68 7.77 0.50 -9.77
CA LYS A 68 8.68 -0.62 -9.53
C LYS A 68 8.67 -1.61 -10.69
N ASP A 69 9.77 -2.32 -10.82
CA ASP A 69 9.90 -3.52 -11.64
C ASP A 69 10.09 -4.74 -10.76
N GLY A 70 9.56 -5.87 -11.19
CA GLY A 70 9.64 -7.11 -10.43
C GLY A 70 9.31 -8.31 -11.28
N TYR A 71 9.13 -9.44 -10.61
CA TYR A 71 8.91 -10.71 -11.27
C TYR A 71 7.70 -11.45 -10.69
N GLY A 72 7.21 -12.40 -11.45
CA GLY A 72 6.16 -13.33 -11.06
C GLY A 72 6.16 -14.52 -11.99
N PHE A 73 5.18 -15.40 -11.86
CA PHE A 73 5.02 -16.51 -12.79
C PHE A 73 3.57 -16.96 -12.90
N TYR A 74 3.24 -17.54 -14.06
CA TYR A 74 1.93 -18.10 -14.31
C TYR A 74 1.72 -19.37 -13.49
N VAL A 75 0.61 -19.44 -12.75
CA VAL A 75 0.14 -20.62 -11.99
C VAL A 75 -1.14 -21.23 -12.60
N ALA A 76 -1.77 -20.48 -13.51
CA ALA A 76 -2.83 -20.95 -14.39
C ALA A 76 -2.79 -20.11 -15.67
N PRO A 77 -3.54 -20.45 -16.74
CA PRO A 77 -3.43 -19.78 -18.03
C PRO A 77 -3.55 -18.26 -17.99
N ASN A 78 -4.28 -17.67 -17.05
CA ASN A 78 -4.43 -16.22 -16.90
C ASN A 78 -4.24 -15.74 -15.45
N LEU A 79 -3.53 -16.52 -14.63
CA LEU A 79 -3.21 -16.17 -13.26
C LEU A 79 -1.71 -16.14 -13.07
N VAL A 80 -1.23 -15.00 -12.60
CA VAL A 80 0.17 -14.78 -12.22
C VAL A 80 0.22 -14.61 -10.71
N VAL A 81 1.17 -15.29 -10.05
CA VAL A 81 1.51 -15.04 -8.65
C VAL A 81 2.75 -14.14 -8.57
N THR A 82 2.78 -13.27 -7.58
CA THR A 82 3.96 -12.44 -7.20
C THR A 82 3.85 -12.06 -5.72
N ASN A 83 4.84 -11.34 -5.21
CA ASN A 83 4.82 -10.76 -3.86
C ASN A 83 3.74 -9.67 -3.75
N LEU A 84 2.99 -9.67 -2.64
CA LEU A 84 1.98 -8.63 -2.38
C LEU A 84 2.66 -7.24 -2.25
N SER A 85 3.75 -7.19 -1.49
CA SER A 85 4.60 -6.02 -1.25
C SER A 85 5.10 -5.34 -2.53
N PHE A 86 5.25 -6.11 -3.62
CA PHE A 86 5.63 -5.57 -4.93
C PHE A 86 4.52 -4.71 -5.55
N VAL A 87 3.26 -5.16 -5.47
CA VAL A 87 2.11 -4.44 -6.06
C VAL A 87 1.43 -3.47 -5.09
N GLN A 88 1.74 -3.58 -3.79
CA GLN A 88 1.14 -2.73 -2.77
C GLN A 88 1.50 -1.24 -3.00
N GLY A 89 0.47 -0.39 -3.00
CA GLY A 89 0.60 1.05 -3.30
C GLY A 89 0.56 1.39 -4.80
N ALA A 90 0.51 0.39 -5.69
CA ALA A 90 0.33 0.63 -7.12
C ALA A 90 -1.14 0.92 -7.48
N TYR A 91 -1.34 1.77 -8.49
CA TYR A 91 -2.66 1.99 -9.07
C TYR A 91 -2.96 0.97 -10.18
N LYS A 92 -1.93 0.62 -10.96
CA LYS A 92 -1.99 -0.33 -12.08
C LYS A 92 -0.75 -1.21 -12.10
N ALA A 93 -0.87 -2.38 -12.71
CA ALA A 93 0.28 -3.21 -13.07
C ALA A 93 0.16 -3.71 -14.51
N LYS A 94 1.31 -4.04 -15.10
CA LYS A 94 1.42 -4.72 -16.38
C LYS A 94 2.35 -5.91 -16.27
N ALA A 95 2.12 -6.93 -17.08
CA ALA A 95 2.91 -8.15 -17.16
C ALA A 95 3.38 -8.42 -18.59
N SER A 96 4.63 -8.83 -18.73
CA SER A 96 5.22 -9.31 -19.98
C SER A 96 5.90 -10.65 -19.73
N PRO A 97 6.00 -11.55 -20.74
CA PRO A 97 6.92 -12.68 -20.64
C PRO A 97 8.33 -12.19 -20.31
N MET A 98 9.10 -12.99 -19.58
CA MET A 98 10.46 -12.63 -19.18
C MET A 98 11.32 -12.18 -20.38
N ASP A 99 12.00 -11.04 -20.21
CA ASP A 99 12.89 -10.39 -21.19
C ASP A 99 12.24 -9.90 -22.48
N LEU A 100 10.91 -9.81 -22.50
CA LEU A 100 10.18 -9.09 -23.54
C LEU A 100 9.74 -7.73 -22.99
N GLU A 101 9.77 -6.71 -23.84
CA GLU A 101 9.22 -5.38 -23.54
C GLU A 101 7.74 -5.26 -23.94
N ASP A 102 7.08 -6.41 -24.11
CA ASP A 102 5.71 -6.51 -24.62
C ASP A 102 4.72 -6.66 -23.46
N PHE A 103 4.41 -5.54 -22.82
CA PHE A 103 3.62 -5.48 -21.59
C PHE A 103 2.11 -5.44 -21.85
N SER A 104 1.39 -6.39 -21.24
CA SER A 104 -0.07 -6.48 -21.22
C SER A 104 -0.66 -6.10 -19.86
N SER A 105 -1.86 -5.55 -19.84
CA SER A 105 -2.49 -5.08 -18.60
C SER A 105 -2.82 -6.22 -17.64
N VAL A 106 -2.58 -5.97 -16.34
CA VAL A 106 -3.17 -6.75 -15.26
C VAL A 106 -4.58 -6.21 -14.99
N GLN A 107 -5.58 -7.09 -15.01
CA GLN A 107 -6.99 -6.73 -14.80
C GLN A 107 -7.29 -6.38 -13.34
N GLY A 108 -6.57 -7.01 -12.41
CA GLY A 108 -6.78 -6.87 -10.97
C GLY A 108 -6.18 -8.03 -10.19
N TYR A 109 -6.46 -8.12 -8.90
CA TYR A 109 -6.17 -9.29 -8.08
C TYR A 109 -7.42 -10.14 -7.87
N VAL A 110 -7.24 -11.43 -7.67
CA VAL A 110 -8.33 -12.38 -7.34
C VAL A 110 -8.14 -13.04 -5.97
N ALA A 111 -6.95 -12.97 -5.41
CA ALA A 111 -6.66 -13.39 -4.05
C ALA A 111 -5.41 -12.67 -3.56
N TYR A 112 -5.28 -12.51 -2.25
CA TYR A 112 -4.04 -12.06 -1.62
C TYR A 112 -3.94 -12.67 -0.22
N ASP A 113 -2.73 -12.78 0.28
CA ASP A 113 -2.44 -13.16 1.66
C ASP A 113 -1.31 -12.26 2.16
N VAL A 114 -1.58 -11.54 3.24
CA VAL A 114 -0.65 -10.55 3.77
C VAL A 114 0.47 -11.20 4.58
N ASP A 115 0.19 -12.27 5.33
CA ASP A 115 1.20 -12.97 6.13
C ASP A 115 2.19 -13.71 5.25
N LEU A 116 1.68 -14.29 4.16
CA LEU A 116 2.47 -14.98 3.17
C LEU A 116 3.11 -14.04 2.15
N ASP A 117 2.83 -12.74 2.17
CA ASP A 117 3.26 -11.78 1.14
C ASP A 117 2.97 -12.28 -0.29
N LEU A 118 1.74 -12.74 -0.53
CA LEU A 118 1.30 -13.30 -1.81
C LEU A 118 0.13 -12.52 -2.41
N VAL A 119 0.13 -12.39 -3.73
CA VAL A 119 -1.02 -11.90 -4.50
C VAL A 119 -1.19 -12.71 -5.78
N LEU A 120 -2.44 -13.05 -6.11
CA LEU A 120 -2.82 -13.63 -7.39
C LEU A 120 -3.41 -12.56 -8.30
N LEU A 121 -2.70 -12.28 -9.37
CA LEU A 121 -3.06 -11.29 -10.38
C LEU A 121 -3.76 -11.96 -11.56
N LYS A 122 -4.88 -11.38 -11.97
CA LYS A 122 -5.58 -11.74 -13.21
C LYS A 122 -4.98 -10.96 -14.37
N VAL A 123 -4.43 -11.66 -15.36
CA VAL A 123 -3.79 -11.03 -16.53
C VAL A 123 -4.60 -11.24 -17.81
N THR A 124 -4.54 -10.28 -18.74
CA THR A 124 -5.24 -10.40 -20.03
C THR A 124 -4.59 -11.42 -20.97
N ARG A 125 -3.26 -11.44 -21.03
CA ARG A 125 -2.49 -12.37 -21.86
C ARG A 125 -2.52 -13.77 -21.25
N ARG A 126 -3.12 -14.72 -21.97
CA ARG A 126 -3.10 -16.13 -21.57
C ARG A 126 -1.75 -16.78 -21.90
N ASN A 127 -1.27 -17.68 -21.05
CA ASN A 127 -0.04 -18.46 -21.27
C ASN A 127 -0.25 -19.92 -20.83
N LEU A 128 -0.09 -20.87 -21.76
CA LEU A 128 -0.27 -22.31 -21.48
C LEU A 128 0.97 -22.95 -20.81
N ASN A 129 2.09 -22.24 -20.73
CA ASN A 129 3.31 -22.65 -20.04
C ASN A 129 3.30 -22.25 -18.56
N TYR A 130 2.15 -22.34 -17.90
CA TYR A 130 2.06 -22.09 -16.45
C TYR A 130 2.76 -23.21 -15.66
N LEU A 131 3.32 -22.85 -14.51
CA LEU A 131 4.07 -23.77 -13.66
C LEU A 131 3.10 -24.65 -12.84
N SER A 132 3.41 -25.93 -12.77
CA SER A 132 2.63 -26.90 -12.01
C SER A 132 2.97 -26.81 -10.52
N LEU A 133 1.93 -26.75 -9.67
CA LEU A 133 2.04 -26.72 -8.21
C LEU A 133 1.84 -28.11 -7.56
N LYS A 134 1.85 -29.18 -8.38
CA LYS A 134 1.29 -30.50 -8.02
C LYS A 134 2.00 -31.32 -6.92
N ASP A 135 3.13 -30.91 -6.33
CA ASP A 135 3.53 -31.51 -5.05
C ASP A 135 4.07 -30.44 -4.09
N ALA A 136 3.40 -30.34 -2.96
CA ALA A 136 3.48 -29.26 -1.97
C ALA A 136 4.70 -29.35 -1.03
N THR A 137 5.36 -30.50 -0.94
CA THR A 137 6.48 -30.70 -0.02
C THR A 137 7.75 -31.03 -0.77
N PHE A 138 8.72 -30.13 -0.69
CA PHE A 138 10.01 -30.31 -1.34
C PHE A 138 11.13 -30.37 -0.30
N LYS A 139 11.76 -31.55 -0.21
CA LYS A 139 13.01 -31.75 0.53
C LYS A 139 14.16 -31.63 -0.47
N ALA A 140 14.87 -30.51 -0.42
CA ALA A 140 16.23 -30.44 -0.90
C ALA A 140 17.05 -29.41 -0.15
N ASP A 141 18.35 -29.60 -0.31
CA ASP A 141 19.43 -28.83 0.29
C ASP A 141 19.80 -27.62 -0.58
N SER A 142 19.43 -27.63 -1.88
CA SER A 142 19.63 -26.51 -2.80
C SER A 142 18.44 -26.28 -3.74
N VAL A 143 18.37 -25.06 -4.28
CA VAL A 143 17.38 -24.63 -5.27
C VAL A 143 18.03 -23.81 -6.38
N TYR A 144 17.32 -23.73 -7.51
CA TYR A 144 17.77 -23.07 -8.72
C TYR A 144 16.82 -21.94 -9.09
N GLN A 145 17.34 -20.73 -9.30
CA GLN A 145 16.60 -19.64 -9.94
C GLN A 145 17.01 -19.52 -11.40
N LEU A 146 16.02 -19.50 -12.30
CA LEU A 146 16.24 -19.31 -13.73
C LEU A 146 16.30 -17.83 -14.07
N TYR A 147 17.20 -17.47 -14.99
CA TYR A 147 17.24 -16.15 -15.59
C TYR A 147 17.76 -16.24 -17.02
N ARG A 148 17.60 -15.16 -17.79
CA ARG A 148 18.12 -15.08 -19.15
C ARG A 148 19.03 -13.87 -19.30
N ASN A 149 20.08 -14.07 -20.07
CA ASN A 149 20.96 -13.00 -20.50
C ASN A 149 21.27 -13.22 -21.99
N ASN A 150 21.07 -12.19 -22.83
CA ASN A 150 21.22 -12.27 -24.28
C ASN A 150 20.49 -13.48 -24.91
N ARG A 151 19.24 -13.72 -24.48
CA ARG A 151 18.37 -14.84 -24.91
C ARG A 151 18.88 -16.25 -24.57
N LYS A 152 20.02 -16.37 -23.89
CA LYS A 152 20.51 -17.64 -23.34
C LYS A 152 19.95 -17.84 -21.94
N LEU A 153 19.55 -19.07 -21.64
CA LEU A 153 19.05 -19.48 -20.34
C LEU A 153 20.22 -19.83 -19.42
N TYR A 154 20.20 -19.27 -18.23
CA TYR A 154 21.13 -19.57 -17.14
C TYR A 154 20.33 -19.93 -15.89
N PHE A 155 21.03 -20.51 -14.91
CA PHE A 155 20.50 -20.76 -13.59
C PHE A 155 21.54 -20.40 -12.54
N ASN A 156 21.09 -19.90 -11.39
CA ASN A 156 21.89 -19.77 -10.19
C ASN A 156 21.44 -20.84 -9.20
N GLU A 157 22.38 -21.57 -8.61
CA GLU A 157 22.13 -22.51 -7.52
C GLU A 157 22.43 -21.83 -6.18
N ASP A 158 21.61 -22.10 -5.17
CA ASP A 158 21.88 -21.67 -3.81
C ASP A 158 21.43 -22.72 -2.79
N ALA A 159 22.15 -22.78 -1.67
CA ALA A 159 21.85 -23.66 -0.56
C ALA A 159 20.69 -23.09 0.26
N LEU A 160 19.84 -23.98 0.77
CA LEU A 160 18.75 -23.62 1.66
C LEU A 160 19.16 -23.86 3.11
N GLY A 161 18.94 -22.87 3.96
CA GLY A 161 19.03 -23.07 5.40
C GLY A 161 17.93 -24.01 5.91
N THR A 162 18.01 -24.35 7.20
CA THR A 162 17.01 -25.18 7.86
C THR A 162 15.63 -24.53 7.77
N GLY A 163 14.62 -25.30 7.35
CA GLY A 163 13.25 -24.79 7.23
C GLY A 163 12.75 -24.26 8.59
N ILE A 164 12.28 -23.01 8.60
CA ILE A 164 11.73 -22.37 9.78
C ILE A 164 10.20 -22.50 9.70
N VAL A 165 9.59 -22.92 10.80
CA VAL A 165 8.14 -22.94 10.98
C VAL A 165 7.75 -21.80 11.91
N SER A 166 7.08 -20.78 11.38
CA SER A 166 6.52 -19.67 12.16
C SER A 166 5.01 -19.77 12.14
N ASP A 167 4.37 -19.99 13.29
CA ASP A 167 2.91 -19.96 13.44
C ASP A 167 2.11 -20.77 12.39
N THR A 168 2.67 -21.92 11.95
CA THR A 168 2.22 -22.84 10.86
C THR A 168 2.76 -22.60 9.46
N ILE A 169 3.40 -21.46 9.18
CA ILE A 169 4.00 -21.15 7.88
C ILE A 169 5.40 -21.74 7.79
N THR A 170 5.68 -22.50 6.72
CA THR A 170 7.02 -23.05 6.44
C THR A 170 7.70 -22.24 5.35
N TYR A 171 8.92 -21.77 5.62
CA TYR A 171 9.81 -21.14 4.65
C TYR A 171 11.26 -21.58 4.89
N LYS A 172 12.11 -21.37 3.88
CA LYS A 172 13.54 -21.70 3.97
C LYS A 172 14.38 -20.45 3.74
N PRO A 173 15.25 -20.06 4.68
CA PRO A 173 16.17 -18.94 4.47
C PRO A 173 17.22 -19.30 3.43
N TYR A 174 17.76 -18.29 2.75
CA TYR A 174 18.87 -18.41 1.80
C TYR A 174 19.66 -17.09 1.78
N ASP A 175 20.93 -17.13 1.37
CA ASP A 175 21.84 -15.97 1.47
C ASP A 175 22.18 -15.31 0.12
N GLY A 176 21.92 -15.97 -1.01
CA GLY A 176 22.27 -15.49 -2.34
C GLY A 176 21.43 -14.33 -2.89
N GLU A 177 21.55 -14.12 -4.21
CA GLU A 177 21.01 -12.95 -4.92
C GLU A 177 19.77 -13.24 -5.77
N PHE A 178 18.99 -14.23 -5.39
CA PHE A 178 17.74 -14.53 -6.06
C PHE A 178 16.79 -13.33 -6.02
N LYS A 179 16.19 -13.01 -7.17
CA LYS A 179 15.26 -11.88 -7.27
C LYS A 179 13.88 -12.23 -6.69
N PRO A 180 13.26 -11.37 -5.86
CA PRO A 180 11.91 -11.57 -5.34
C PRO A 180 10.86 -11.76 -6.44
N GLY A 181 9.85 -12.58 -6.16
CA GLY A 181 8.74 -12.90 -7.06
C GLY A 181 9.07 -13.96 -8.11
N ASN A 182 10.35 -14.27 -8.34
CA ASN A 182 10.73 -15.36 -9.22
C ASN A 182 10.42 -16.73 -8.60
N PRO A 183 10.06 -17.73 -9.43
CA PRO A 183 10.00 -19.10 -8.99
C PRO A 183 11.40 -19.66 -8.76
N VAL A 184 11.51 -20.57 -7.80
CA VAL A 184 12.69 -21.41 -7.59
C VAL A 184 12.37 -22.87 -7.81
N PHE A 185 13.35 -23.60 -8.33
CA PHE A 185 13.17 -24.97 -8.77
C PHE A 185 14.10 -25.91 -8.03
N ALA A 186 13.65 -27.14 -7.88
CA ALA A 186 14.47 -28.28 -7.50
C ALA A 186 15.47 -28.67 -8.60
N LYS A 187 16.46 -29.49 -8.26
CA LYS A 187 17.29 -30.22 -9.24
C LYS A 187 16.47 -31.09 -10.19
N SER A 188 15.32 -31.57 -9.73
CA SER A 188 14.34 -32.30 -10.54
C SER A 188 13.50 -31.39 -11.46
N HIS A 189 13.85 -30.11 -11.58
CA HIS A 189 13.13 -29.06 -12.33
C HIS A 189 11.71 -28.75 -11.83
N ARG A 190 11.34 -29.27 -10.66
CA ARG A 190 10.04 -29.03 -10.03
C ARG A 190 10.01 -27.65 -9.39
N LEU A 191 8.88 -26.95 -9.48
CA LEU A 191 8.67 -25.72 -8.72
C LEU A 191 8.74 -26.02 -7.22
N ALA A 192 9.73 -25.46 -6.55
CA ALA A 192 9.90 -25.58 -5.10
C ALA A 192 9.11 -24.47 -4.38
N GLY A 193 9.06 -23.27 -4.97
CA GLY A 193 8.47 -22.13 -4.31
C GLY A 193 8.72 -20.82 -5.03
N MET A 194 8.56 -19.72 -4.29
CA MET A 194 8.79 -18.37 -4.76
C MET A 194 9.73 -17.63 -3.82
N VAL A 195 10.58 -16.79 -4.40
CA VAL A 195 11.53 -15.98 -3.63
C VAL A 195 10.82 -14.80 -2.99
N GLN A 196 11.13 -14.55 -1.73
CA GLN A 196 10.67 -13.40 -0.97
C GLN A 196 11.84 -12.73 -0.27
N GLU A 197 11.71 -11.42 -0.08
CA GLU A 197 12.65 -10.59 0.65
C GLU A 197 11.84 -9.66 1.53
N THR A 198 12.14 -9.71 2.83
CA THR A 198 11.63 -8.79 3.85
C THR A 198 12.77 -7.90 4.32
N ASP A 199 12.45 -6.87 5.10
CA ASP A 199 13.45 -5.94 5.65
C ASP A 199 14.56 -6.67 6.44
N ASP A 200 14.23 -7.82 7.05
CA ASP A 200 15.11 -8.57 7.93
C ASP A 200 15.63 -9.90 7.35
N SER A 201 15.06 -10.39 6.24
CA SER A 201 15.38 -11.75 5.77
C SER A 201 15.05 -12.03 4.30
N LYS A 202 15.86 -12.90 3.69
CA LYS A 202 15.58 -13.52 2.40
C LYS A 202 15.11 -14.95 2.61
N ARG A 203 14.04 -15.34 1.90
CA ARG A 203 13.45 -16.67 2.05
C ARG A 203 12.81 -17.21 0.78
N VAL A 204 12.70 -18.53 0.71
CA VAL A 204 11.86 -19.25 -0.25
C VAL A 204 10.56 -19.65 0.43
N LEU A 205 9.44 -19.16 -0.09
CA LEU A 205 8.11 -19.61 0.30
C LEU A 205 7.73 -20.85 -0.50
N GLU A 206 7.38 -21.93 0.19
CA GLU A 206 7.02 -23.20 -0.44
C GLU A 206 5.78 -23.08 -1.35
N ALA A 207 5.80 -23.78 -2.48
CA ALA A 207 4.73 -23.78 -3.49
C ALA A 207 3.34 -24.17 -2.94
N LYS A 208 3.28 -24.91 -1.83
CA LYS A 208 2.02 -25.30 -1.16
C LYS A 208 1.16 -24.10 -0.76
N TRP A 209 1.80 -23.02 -0.30
CA TRP A 209 1.13 -21.80 0.14
C TRP A 209 0.51 -21.05 -1.03
N ILE A 210 1.15 -21.11 -2.20
CA ILE A 210 0.61 -20.58 -3.45
C ILE A 210 -0.63 -21.37 -3.86
N ASN A 211 -0.60 -22.71 -3.70
CA ASN A 211 -1.76 -23.55 -3.99
C ASN A 211 -2.94 -23.23 -3.06
N GLN A 212 -2.68 -23.06 -1.76
CA GLN A 212 -3.70 -22.64 -0.80
C GLN A 212 -4.32 -21.27 -1.16
N LEU A 213 -3.52 -20.32 -1.65
CA LEU A 213 -4.04 -19.03 -2.09
C LEU A 213 -4.94 -19.16 -3.34
N ILE A 214 -4.60 -20.07 -4.26
CA ILE A 214 -5.42 -20.33 -5.46
C ILE A 214 -6.81 -20.84 -5.09
N GLU A 215 -6.91 -21.65 -4.03
CA GLU A 215 -8.19 -22.18 -3.53
C GLU A 215 -9.11 -21.07 -2.99
N GLN A 216 -8.55 -19.93 -2.58
CA GLN A 216 -9.28 -18.78 -2.03
C GLN A 216 -9.68 -17.73 -3.08
N LYS A 217 -9.34 -17.93 -4.35
CA LYS A 217 -9.54 -16.90 -5.39
C LYS A 217 -11.01 -16.56 -5.63
N SER A 218 -11.29 -15.28 -5.78
CA SER A 218 -12.57 -14.76 -6.26
C SER A 218 -12.78 -15.07 -7.75
N SER A 219 -14.03 -15.01 -8.20
CA SER A 219 -14.41 -15.15 -9.61
C SER A 219 -14.11 -13.88 -10.42
N SER A 220 -14.27 -12.71 -9.79
CA SER A 220 -14.11 -11.40 -10.41
C SER A 220 -12.88 -10.66 -9.86
N PRO A 221 -12.02 -10.11 -10.73
CA PRO A 221 -10.85 -9.38 -10.27
C PRO A 221 -11.25 -8.06 -9.59
N GLU A 222 -10.59 -7.77 -8.46
CA GLU A 222 -10.65 -6.48 -7.77
C GLU A 222 -9.46 -5.60 -8.16
N SER A 223 -9.62 -4.28 -8.07
CA SER A 223 -8.56 -3.34 -8.46
C SER A 223 -7.32 -3.49 -7.58
N ILE A 224 -6.13 -3.54 -8.19
CA ILE A 224 -4.84 -3.53 -7.47
C ILE A 224 -4.75 -2.35 -6.49
N TYR A 225 -5.39 -1.22 -6.84
CA TYR A 225 -5.45 -0.04 -6.00
C TYR A 225 -5.97 -0.35 -4.58
N GLU A 226 -6.86 -1.32 -4.40
CA GLU A 226 -7.43 -1.66 -3.08
C GLU A 226 -6.44 -2.41 -2.17
N LEU A 227 -5.37 -3.00 -2.71
CA LEU A 227 -4.30 -3.64 -1.94
C LEU A 227 -3.46 -2.65 -1.13
N ARG A 228 -3.55 -1.34 -1.41
CA ARG A 228 -2.82 -0.28 -0.68
C ARG A 228 -3.07 -0.30 0.84
N ASN A 229 -4.29 -0.65 1.25
CA ASN A 229 -4.70 -0.70 2.65
C ASN A 229 -4.58 -2.12 3.24
N LYS A 230 -4.09 -3.06 2.41
CA LYS A 230 -3.77 -4.46 2.66
C LYS A 230 -2.67 -4.65 3.71
N SER A 231 -2.94 -4.65 5.01
CA SER A 231 -1.87 -4.87 5.99
C SER A 231 -2.34 -5.61 7.24
N ASN A 232 -1.48 -6.51 7.74
CA ASN A 232 -1.63 -7.15 9.05
C ASN A 232 -0.95 -6.34 10.16
N LYS A 233 -0.32 -5.20 9.81
CA LYS A 233 0.19 -4.25 10.80
C LYS A 233 -0.99 -3.73 11.62
N VAL A 234 -0.97 -4.03 12.91
CA VAL A 234 -1.90 -3.46 13.87
C VAL A 234 -1.35 -2.11 14.32
N TYR A 235 -1.99 -1.03 13.87
CA TYR A 235 -1.63 0.32 14.27
C TYR A 235 -2.19 0.63 15.66
N ILE A 236 -1.54 1.55 16.38
CA ILE A 236 -2.03 2.01 17.67
C ILE A 236 -3.46 2.56 17.52
N SER A 237 -4.36 2.17 18.42
CA SER A 237 -5.71 2.73 18.43
C SER A 237 -5.66 4.22 18.73
N HIS A 238 -6.43 5.03 17.97
CA HIS A 238 -6.57 6.46 18.22
C HIS A 238 -6.99 6.78 19.67
N THR A 239 -7.70 5.87 20.34
CA THR A 239 -8.08 6.01 21.75
C THR A 239 -6.88 6.11 22.70
N LYS A 240 -5.72 5.55 22.32
CA LYS A 240 -4.44 5.59 23.06
C LYS A 240 -3.51 6.73 22.60
N VAL A 241 -3.89 7.48 21.56
CA VAL A 241 -3.10 8.58 21.01
C VAL A 241 -3.59 9.90 21.61
N LYS A 242 -2.70 10.63 22.28
CA LYS A 242 -2.96 12.00 22.78
C LYS A 242 -2.69 13.04 21.71
N GLY A 243 -1.67 12.81 20.87
CA GLY A 243 -1.23 13.73 19.84
C GLY A 243 0.05 13.25 19.17
N PHE A 244 0.72 14.16 18.48
CA PHE A 244 1.94 13.88 17.74
C PHE A 244 2.97 14.97 17.98
N ARG A 245 4.26 14.65 17.89
CA ARG A 245 5.35 15.61 17.90
C ARG A 245 6.12 15.53 16.59
N ILE A 246 6.00 16.56 15.77
CA ILE A 246 6.83 16.73 14.57
C ILE A 246 8.18 17.29 15.02
N ILE A 247 9.24 16.51 14.85
CA ILE A 247 10.61 16.93 15.17
C ILE A 247 11.26 17.42 13.89
N THR A 248 11.72 18.68 13.88
CA THR A 248 12.38 19.27 12.71
C THR A 248 13.76 19.83 13.05
N ASN A 249 14.52 20.24 12.03
CA ASN A 249 15.75 21.01 12.23
C ASN A 249 15.50 22.48 12.62
N MET A 250 14.24 22.95 12.69
CA MET A 250 13.89 24.32 13.11
C MET A 250 13.17 24.39 14.46
N GLY A 251 12.84 23.25 15.07
CA GLY A 251 12.09 23.14 16.32
C GLY A 251 11.03 22.04 16.27
N ASN A 252 10.32 21.86 17.38
CA ASN A 252 9.29 20.84 17.51
C ASN A 252 7.89 21.48 17.41
N ILE A 253 6.96 20.78 16.78
CA ILE A 253 5.55 21.18 16.71
C ILE A 253 4.71 20.02 17.25
N GLU A 254 3.84 20.28 18.22
CA GLU A 254 2.90 19.27 18.75
C GLU A 254 1.52 19.44 18.10
N LEU A 255 0.88 18.33 17.73
CA LEU A 255 -0.41 18.29 17.04
C LEU A 255 -1.41 17.44 17.83
N ALA A 256 -2.70 17.73 17.68
CA ALA A 256 -3.79 16.81 17.96
C ALA A 256 -4.67 16.64 16.71
N LEU A 257 -5.35 15.50 16.60
CA LEU A 257 -6.21 15.17 15.46
C LEU A 257 -7.68 15.12 15.87
N SER A 258 -8.57 15.44 14.94
CA SER A 258 -10.01 15.44 15.16
C SER A 258 -10.62 14.06 14.98
N ASP A 259 -11.47 13.65 15.93
CA ASP A 259 -12.29 12.44 15.80
C ASP A 259 -13.45 12.60 14.80
N GLN A 260 -13.78 13.83 14.38
CA GLN A 260 -14.80 14.10 13.36
C GLN A 260 -14.33 13.77 11.94
N THR A 261 -13.02 13.56 11.76
CA THR A 261 -12.40 13.16 10.48
C THR A 261 -11.64 11.83 10.64
N PRO A 262 -12.33 10.73 11.00
CA PRO A 262 -11.68 9.49 11.43
C PRO A 262 -10.79 8.87 10.34
N VAL A 263 -11.20 8.96 9.07
CA VAL A 263 -10.40 8.46 7.94
C VAL A 263 -9.05 9.17 7.84
N TYR A 264 -8.99 10.48 8.08
CA TYR A 264 -7.75 11.26 8.02
C TYR A 264 -6.90 11.03 9.26
N ARG A 265 -7.54 10.99 10.44
CA ARG A 265 -6.90 10.67 11.72
C ARG A 265 -6.19 9.32 11.68
N ASP A 266 -6.92 8.27 11.28
CA ASP A 266 -6.40 6.90 11.27
C ASP A 266 -5.34 6.72 10.18
N ASN A 267 -5.51 7.40 9.04
CA ASN A 267 -4.48 7.44 8.01
C ASN A 267 -3.18 8.12 8.49
N PHE A 268 -3.27 9.23 9.23
CA PHE A 268 -2.10 9.90 9.79
C PHE A 268 -1.40 9.02 10.84
N ILE A 269 -2.16 8.37 11.74
CA ILE A 269 -1.63 7.39 12.71
C ILE A 269 -0.85 6.28 11.97
N LYS A 270 -1.44 5.73 10.90
CA LYS A 270 -0.79 4.72 10.07
C LYS A 270 0.53 5.23 9.49
N LEU A 271 0.52 6.37 8.79
CA LEU A 271 1.70 6.89 8.11
C LEU A 271 2.83 7.25 9.08
N VAL A 272 2.50 7.76 10.27
CA VAL A 272 3.48 7.98 11.34
C VAL A 272 4.05 6.65 11.86
N SER A 273 3.19 5.66 12.10
CA SER A 273 3.63 4.33 12.56
C SER A 273 4.50 3.60 11.53
N ASP A 274 4.30 3.90 10.24
CA ASP A 274 5.11 3.38 9.13
C ASP A 274 6.38 4.21 8.87
N HIS A 275 6.71 5.21 9.69
CA HIS A 275 7.86 6.10 9.50
C HIS A 275 7.87 6.81 8.12
N PHE A 276 6.68 7.00 7.53
CA PHE A 276 6.55 7.57 6.18
C PHE A 276 7.11 9.00 6.10
N TYR A 277 6.84 9.80 7.14
CA TYR A 277 7.23 11.21 7.21
C TYR A 277 8.71 11.44 7.53
N ASP A 278 9.43 10.39 7.92
CA ASP A 278 10.83 10.51 8.31
C ASP A 278 11.67 10.99 7.14
N SER A 279 12.48 12.02 7.42
CA SER A 279 13.32 12.73 6.45
C SER A 279 12.58 13.45 5.33
N LEU A 280 11.27 13.67 5.38
CA LEU A 280 10.59 14.48 4.36
C LEU A 280 10.89 15.98 4.51
N LEU A 281 10.83 16.72 3.41
CA LEU A 281 10.97 18.18 3.43
C LEU A 281 9.64 18.86 3.81
N VAL A 282 9.75 19.99 4.50
CA VAL A 282 8.78 21.08 4.35
C VAL A 282 9.10 21.74 3.02
N HIS A 283 8.34 21.38 2.00
CA HIS A 283 8.68 21.69 0.60
C HIS A 283 8.07 23.01 0.11
N ARG A 284 7.11 23.57 0.85
CA ARG A 284 6.46 24.83 0.50
C ARG A 284 6.10 25.62 1.75
N VAL A 285 6.45 26.90 1.80
CA VAL A 285 6.13 27.82 2.90
C VAL A 285 5.72 29.17 2.36
N ILE A 286 4.62 29.72 2.85
CA ILE A 286 4.12 31.02 2.44
C ILE A 286 3.82 31.82 3.69
N LYS A 287 4.53 32.94 3.85
CA LYS A 287 4.33 33.87 4.96
C LYS A 287 2.86 34.27 5.01
N ASP A 288 2.31 34.34 6.22
CA ASP A 288 0.92 34.74 6.46
C ASP A 288 -0.13 33.79 5.84
N PHE A 289 0.30 32.59 5.41
CA PHE A 289 -0.58 31.57 4.84
C PHE A 289 -0.35 30.17 5.41
N LEU A 290 0.70 29.44 4.98
CA LEU A 290 0.85 28.03 5.37
C LEU A 290 2.28 27.49 5.34
N VAL A 291 2.46 26.34 5.99
CA VAL A 291 3.65 25.48 5.97
C VAL A 291 3.24 24.09 5.52
N GLN A 292 3.72 23.62 4.36
CA GLN A 292 3.28 22.36 3.72
C GLN A 292 4.38 21.30 3.67
N THR A 293 4.01 20.05 3.95
CA THR A 293 4.91 18.88 3.98
C THR A 293 4.19 17.60 3.56
N GLY A 294 4.84 16.44 3.70
CA GLY A 294 4.25 15.12 3.48
C GLY A 294 4.37 14.58 2.06
N ALA A 295 5.22 15.18 1.21
CA ALA A 295 5.43 14.74 -0.16
C ALA A 295 6.52 13.66 -0.25
N ALA A 296 6.19 12.47 -0.75
CA ALA A 296 7.08 11.30 -0.78
C ALA A 296 8.33 11.51 -1.65
N ASP A 297 8.21 12.28 -2.73
CA ASP A 297 9.30 12.63 -3.63
C ASP A 297 10.33 13.56 -2.99
N SER A 298 10.06 14.10 -1.80
CA SER A 298 10.98 15.00 -1.09
C SER A 298 12.05 14.29 -0.24
N LYS A 299 11.92 12.98 0.01
CA LYS A 299 12.79 12.26 0.98
C LYS A 299 14.27 12.34 0.62
N TYR A 300 14.59 12.12 -0.65
CA TYR A 300 15.96 12.14 -1.19
C TYR A 300 16.18 13.26 -2.21
N ALA A 301 15.29 14.25 -2.21
CA ALA A 301 15.36 15.35 -3.15
C ALA A 301 16.61 16.20 -2.93
N LYS A 302 17.25 16.59 -4.02
CA LYS A 302 18.31 17.60 -4.07
C LYS A 302 17.70 19.00 -4.05
N LYS A 303 18.57 20.00 -3.90
CA LYS A 303 18.20 21.41 -3.84
C LYS A 303 17.35 21.85 -5.04
N ASP A 304 17.70 21.41 -6.25
CA ASP A 304 17.05 21.89 -7.48
C ASP A 304 15.91 20.99 -7.98
N ASP A 305 15.63 19.87 -7.29
CA ASP A 305 14.57 18.95 -7.68
C ASP A 305 13.19 19.59 -7.51
N VAL A 306 12.26 19.32 -8.41
CA VAL A 306 10.87 19.73 -8.22
C VAL A 306 10.14 18.64 -7.43
N VAL A 307 9.63 18.99 -6.25
CA VAL A 307 8.96 18.08 -5.31
C VAL A 307 7.54 18.55 -5.00
N GLY A 308 6.76 17.74 -4.28
CA GLY A 308 5.36 18.05 -3.95
C GLY A 308 4.36 17.30 -4.84
N TRP A 309 4.82 16.36 -5.67
CA TRP A 309 4.01 15.67 -6.69
C TRP A 309 3.72 14.21 -6.34
N GLN A 310 4.22 13.71 -5.22
CA GLN A 310 4.00 12.33 -4.78
C GLN A 310 3.47 12.28 -3.36
N GLY A 311 2.39 11.52 -3.16
CA GLY A 311 1.89 11.11 -1.86
C GLY A 311 2.25 9.65 -1.56
N PRO A 312 1.45 8.92 -0.77
CA PRO A 312 1.73 7.54 -0.38
C PRO A 312 1.22 6.51 -1.41
N GLY A 313 0.98 6.95 -2.66
CA GLY A 313 0.38 6.13 -3.72
C GLY A 313 -1.16 6.10 -3.70
N TYR A 314 -1.82 6.91 -2.86
CA TYR A 314 -3.28 6.96 -2.77
C TYR A 314 -3.83 8.30 -2.32
N THR A 315 -5.16 8.45 -2.43
CA THR A 315 -5.90 9.67 -2.08
C THR A 315 -7.06 9.35 -1.13
N LEU A 316 -7.47 10.33 -0.33
CA LEU A 316 -8.59 10.25 0.59
C LEU A 316 -9.83 10.98 0.05
N LYS A 317 -11.02 10.47 0.36
CA LYS A 317 -12.26 11.17 0.00
C LYS A 317 -12.31 12.47 0.81
N MET A 318 -12.67 13.58 0.18
CA MET A 318 -12.87 14.85 0.89
C MET A 318 -13.95 14.70 1.97
N ASN A 319 -13.71 15.27 3.15
CA ASN A 319 -14.63 15.25 4.27
C ASN A 319 -14.64 16.63 4.95
N ILE A 320 -15.60 17.47 4.56
CA ILE A 320 -15.75 18.82 5.11
C ILE A 320 -16.63 18.74 6.36
N VAL A 321 -16.10 19.23 7.48
CA VAL A 321 -16.80 19.35 8.75
C VAL A 321 -16.89 20.85 9.05
N PRO A 322 -18.08 21.49 9.07
CA PRO A 322 -18.23 22.94 9.21
C PRO A 322 -17.52 23.54 10.44
N GLU A 323 -17.45 22.78 11.53
CA GLU A 323 -16.79 23.16 12.78
C GLU A 323 -15.25 23.16 12.67
N LEU A 324 -14.70 22.47 11.67
CA LEU A 324 -13.26 22.40 11.37
C LEU A 324 -12.96 23.27 10.15
N PHE A 325 -12.78 24.56 10.40
CA PHE A 325 -12.46 25.58 9.38
C PHE A 325 -11.00 26.04 9.49
N HIS A 326 -10.47 26.74 8.48
CA HIS A 326 -9.05 27.08 8.34
C HIS A 326 -8.58 28.21 9.25
N LYS A 327 -8.94 28.16 10.53
CA LYS A 327 -8.33 29.00 11.57
C LYS A 327 -6.82 28.76 11.65
N ARG A 328 -6.07 29.79 12.01
CA ARG A 328 -4.65 29.69 12.35
C ARG A 328 -4.37 28.55 13.34
N GLY A 329 -3.36 27.75 13.02
CA GLY A 329 -2.95 26.54 13.74
C GLY A 329 -3.68 25.26 13.32
N MET A 330 -4.67 25.34 12.43
CA MET A 330 -5.33 24.14 11.91
C MET A 330 -4.45 23.39 10.93
N ILE A 331 -4.68 22.08 10.83
CA ILE A 331 -3.98 21.16 9.93
C ILE A 331 -4.97 20.65 8.90
N ALA A 332 -4.68 20.85 7.63
CA ALA A 332 -5.54 20.44 6.54
C ALA A 332 -4.78 19.63 5.48
N ALA A 333 -5.49 18.71 4.85
CA ALA A 333 -4.92 17.87 3.81
C ALA A 333 -4.76 18.66 2.51
N SER A 334 -3.67 18.41 1.80
CA SER A 334 -3.46 18.98 0.46
C SER A 334 -4.27 18.22 -0.59
N LYS A 335 -4.41 18.78 -1.78
CA LYS A 335 -5.06 18.14 -2.92
C LYS A 335 -4.10 18.01 -4.09
N LEU A 336 -4.39 17.05 -4.95
CA LEU A 336 -3.81 17.03 -6.29
C LEU A 336 -4.41 18.18 -7.12
N PRO A 337 -3.68 18.72 -8.11
CA PRO A 337 -4.19 19.76 -8.99
C PRO A 337 -5.49 19.36 -9.70
N GLU A 338 -6.35 20.33 -9.99
CA GLU A 338 -7.71 20.11 -10.49
C GLU A 338 -7.77 19.30 -11.79
N ASP A 339 -6.86 19.55 -12.74
CA ASP A 339 -6.75 18.82 -14.02
C ASP A 339 -6.56 17.31 -13.81
N ARG A 340 -6.04 16.94 -12.64
CA ARG A 340 -5.66 15.59 -12.23
C ARG A 340 -6.50 15.06 -11.08
N ASN A 341 -7.50 15.81 -10.61
CA ASN A 341 -8.27 15.50 -9.42
C ASN A 341 -9.78 15.57 -9.65
N ARG A 342 -10.26 14.81 -10.64
CA ARG A 342 -11.68 14.79 -11.07
C ARG A 342 -12.71 14.53 -9.95
N HIS A 343 -12.28 13.91 -8.85
CA HIS A 343 -13.15 13.58 -7.71
C HIS A 343 -12.87 14.45 -6.47
N ASN A 344 -12.13 15.56 -6.65
CA ASN A 344 -11.80 16.54 -5.63
C ASN A 344 -11.24 15.92 -4.33
N ARG A 345 -10.38 14.90 -4.48
CA ARG A 345 -9.85 14.08 -3.38
C ARG A 345 -8.62 14.73 -2.76
N SER A 346 -8.41 14.48 -1.46
CA SER A 346 -7.18 14.90 -0.79
C SER A 346 -6.05 13.93 -1.12
N ASP A 347 -4.83 14.46 -1.18
CA ASP A 347 -3.63 13.62 -1.17
C ASP A 347 -3.60 12.75 0.10
N GLY A 348 -3.01 11.56 -0.01
CA GLY A 348 -2.98 10.59 1.07
C GLY A 348 -2.02 10.94 2.20
N SER A 349 -1.01 11.79 1.99
CA SER A 349 0.01 12.08 3.00
C SER A 349 0.36 13.55 3.13
N GLN A 350 0.19 14.34 2.08
CA GLN A 350 0.51 15.76 2.11
C GLN A 350 -0.50 16.56 2.93
N PHE A 351 0.02 17.41 3.81
CA PHE A 351 -0.76 18.30 4.65
C PHE A 351 -0.04 19.62 4.84
N TYR A 352 -0.78 20.64 5.27
CA TYR A 352 -0.24 21.92 5.66
C TYR A 352 -0.77 22.36 7.01
N ILE A 353 0.03 23.17 7.70
CA ILE A 353 -0.33 23.88 8.91
C ILE A 353 -0.67 25.32 8.52
N VAL A 354 -1.84 25.80 8.92
CA VAL A 354 -2.27 27.17 8.67
C VAL A 354 -1.48 28.13 9.57
N ALA A 355 -0.53 28.86 8.99
CA ALA A 355 0.06 30.02 9.65
C ALA A 355 -0.97 31.16 9.63
N GLY A 356 -1.47 31.49 8.45
CA GLY A 356 -2.57 32.42 8.23
C GLY A 356 -2.30 33.86 8.66
N ARG A 357 -3.27 34.72 8.40
CA ARG A 357 -3.29 36.12 8.84
C ARG A 357 -4.65 36.51 9.37
N ARG A 358 -4.71 37.67 10.02
CA ARG A 358 -5.98 38.31 10.37
C ARG A 358 -6.64 38.91 9.13
N PHE A 359 -7.96 38.91 9.15
CA PHE A 359 -8.82 39.51 8.13
C PHE A 359 -9.68 40.59 8.78
N SER A 360 -9.94 41.66 8.06
CA SER A 360 -10.96 42.65 8.41
C SER A 360 -12.36 42.11 8.08
N ASP A 361 -13.38 42.73 8.68
CA ASP A 361 -14.77 42.38 8.36
C ASP A 361 -15.07 42.61 6.87
N ALA A 362 -14.54 43.68 6.27
CA ALA A 362 -14.71 43.97 4.83
C ALA A 362 -14.10 42.87 3.94
N GLU A 363 -12.88 42.42 4.23
CA GLU A 363 -12.26 41.32 3.48
C GLU A 363 -13.05 40.01 3.59
N LEU A 364 -13.67 39.76 4.74
CA LEU A 364 -14.53 38.59 4.92
C LEU A 364 -15.84 38.74 4.14
N ASP A 365 -16.41 39.94 4.07
CA ASP A 365 -17.61 40.21 3.27
C ASP A 365 -17.34 40.00 1.77
N ASP A 366 -16.18 40.44 1.28
CA ASP A 366 -15.75 40.23 -0.10
C ASP A 366 -15.62 38.73 -0.42
N LEU A 367 -15.01 37.95 0.49
CA LEU A 367 -14.87 36.50 0.33
C LEU A 367 -16.23 35.77 0.38
N GLU A 368 -17.15 36.21 1.23
CA GLU A 368 -18.52 35.68 1.28
C GLU A 368 -19.26 35.90 -0.04
N ALA A 369 -19.11 37.10 -0.63
CA ALA A 369 -19.69 37.44 -1.92
C ALA A 369 -19.07 36.62 -3.07
N GLU A 370 -17.73 36.50 -3.11
CA GLU A 370 -17.02 35.73 -4.14
C GLU A 370 -17.38 34.24 -4.11
N LYS A 371 -17.40 33.63 -2.91
CA LYS A 371 -17.64 32.20 -2.75
C LYS A 371 -19.12 31.83 -2.65
N GLY A 372 -20.01 32.81 -2.50
CA GLY A 372 -21.43 32.56 -2.27
C GLY A 372 -21.71 31.83 -0.95
N ILE A 373 -20.92 32.10 0.09
CA ILE A 373 -21.05 31.48 1.43
C ILE A 373 -21.29 32.55 2.50
N LYS A 374 -21.65 32.11 3.72
CA LYS A 374 -21.72 32.97 4.90
C LYS A 374 -20.95 32.35 6.05
N TYR A 375 -20.00 33.09 6.60
CA TYR A 375 -19.26 32.66 7.79
C TYR A 375 -20.12 32.88 9.03
N THR A 376 -20.09 31.90 9.94
CA THR A 376 -20.71 32.05 11.26
C THR A 376 -20.03 33.16 12.07
N THR A 377 -20.74 33.72 13.05
CA THR A 377 -20.15 34.71 13.98
C THR A 377 -18.87 34.20 14.65
N ALA A 378 -18.81 32.90 14.96
CA ALA A 378 -17.63 32.27 15.55
C ALA A 378 -16.44 32.21 14.57
N GLN A 379 -16.69 31.87 13.31
CA GLN A 379 -15.67 31.88 12.25
C GLN A 379 -15.14 33.30 12.02
N ARG A 380 -16.04 34.28 11.83
CA ARG A 380 -15.64 35.69 11.64
C ARG A 380 -14.79 36.19 12.80
N LYS A 381 -15.26 35.99 14.05
CA LYS A 381 -14.48 36.34 15.25
C LYS A 381 -13.10 35.68 15.26
N SER A 382 -13.00 34.42 14.84
CA SER A 382 -11.71 33.72 14.76
C SER A 382 -10.78 34.35 13.74
N TYR A 383 -11.27 34.66 12.54
CA TYR A 383 -10.48 35.25 11.45
C TYR A 383 -10.05 36.69 11.73
N THR A 384 -10.86 37.47 12.44
CA THR A 384 -10.49 38.84 12.81
C THR A 384 -9.51 38.92 13.98
N THR A 385 -9.57 37.96 14.91
CA THR A 385 -8.75 38.01 16.15
C THR A 385 -7.51 37.14 16.12
N VAL A 386 -7.61 35.89 15.67
CA VAL A 386 -6.49 34.93 15.65
C VAL A 386 -5.92 34.80 14.24
N GLY A 387 -6.79 34.90 13.23
CA GLY A 387 -6.43 34.75 11.82
C GLY A 387 -6.65 33.33 11.29
N GLY A 388 -6.28 33.13 10.03
CA GLY A 388 -6.45 31.86 9.31
C GLY A 388 -6.31 32.01 7.80
N ALA A 389 -6.98 31.13 7.07
CA ALA A 389 -7.06 31.11 5.60
C ALA A 389 -8.52 30.86 5.15
N PRO A 390 -9.46 31.79 5.41
CA PRO A 390 -10.89 31.61 5.15
C PRO A 390 -11.24 31.20 3.71
N TYR A 391 -10.46 31.67 2.74
CA TYR A 391 -10.62 31.32 1.32
C TYR A 391 -10.47 29.82 1.02
N LEU A 392 -9.90 29.01 1.93
CA LEU A 392 -9.82 27.56 1.80
C LEU A 392 -11.02 26.80 2.39
N ASP A 393 -11.91 27.48 3.12
CA ASP A 393 -13.07 26.85 3.74
C ASP A 393 -14.00 26.24 2.68
N GLY A 394 -14.49 25.03 2.96
CA GLY A 394 -15.28 24.22 2.02
C GLY A 394 -14.46 23.43 1.01
N ASP A 395 -13.19 23.82 0.80
CA ASP A 395 -12.36 23.25 -0.26
C ASP A 395 -11.28 22.30 0.26
N TYR A 396 -10.99 22.24 1.55
CA TYR A 396 -9.95 21.32 2.06
C TYR A 396 -10.39 20.69 3.38
N THR A 397 -10.04 19.41 3.56
CA THR A 397 -10.37 18.69 4.79
C THR A 397 -9.41 19.12 5.90
N VAL A 398 -9.91 19.87 6.88
CA VAL A 398 -9.23 20.12 8.15
C VAL A 398 -9.40 18.89 9.04
N PHE A 399 -8.30 18.35 9.58
CA PHE A 399 -8.32 17.09 10.34
C PHE A 399 -7.57 17.14 11.67
N GLY A 400 -7.03 18.29 12.05
CA GLY A 400 -6.30 18.46 13.31
C GLY A 400 -5.89 19.91 13.57
N TRP A 401 -5.15 20.12 14.65
CA TRP A 401 -4.63 21.42 15.04
C TRP A 401 -3.31 21.30 15.79
N VAL A 402 -2.52 22.37 15.75
CA VAL A 402 -1.31 22.54 16.55
C VAL A 402 -1.70 22.80 18.00
N THR A 403 -1.11 22.05 18.92
CA THR A 403 -1.25 22.23 20.37
C THR A 403 -0.07 22.98 20.98
N LYS A 404 1.13 22.89 20.38
CA LYS A 404 2.33 23.67 20.74
C LYS A 404 3.25 23.90 19.55
N GLY A 405 4.03 24.98 19.58
CA GLY A 405 5.04 25.28 18.55
C GLY A 405 4.54 26.16 17.39
N MET A 406 3.51 27.00 17.62
CA MET A 406 3.08 27.95 16.59
C MET A 406 4.15 29.01 16.25
N ASP A 407 5.02 29.34 17.20
CA ASP A 407 6.20 30.18 16.97
C ASP A 407 7.19 29.52 16.00
N VAL A 408 7.36 28.20 16.06
CA VAL A 408 8.15 27.42 15.11
C VAL A 408 7.49 27.45 13.73
N VAL A 409 6.16 27.28 13.66
CA VAL A 409 5.39 27.39 12.41
C VAL A 409 5.57 28.77 11.77
N ASP A 410 5.48 29.85 12.54
CA ASP A 410 5.67 31.22 12.02
C ASP A 410 7.09 31.44 11.52
N LYS A 411 8.09 30.93 12.25
CA LYS A 411 9.49 30.99 11.85
C LYS A 411 9.70 30.25 10.53
N MET A 412 9.08 29.08 10.34
CA MET A 412 9.13 28.32 9.08
C MET A 412 8.41 29.07 7.95
N ALA A 413 7.23 29.63 8.20
CA ALA A 413 6.47 30.36 7.19
C ALA A 413 7.19 31.62 6.69
N GLY A 414 8.00 32.25 7.55
CA GLY A 414 8.74 33.48 7.27
C GLY A 414 10.15 33.30 6.68
N VAL A 415 10.61 32.08 6.38
CA VAL A 415 11.95 31.89 5.79
C VAL A 415 12.01 32.39 4.36
N LYS A 416 13.22 32.69 3.87
CA LYS A 416 13.44 32.99 2.46
C LYS A 416 13.13 31.77 1.61
N THR A 417 12.39 31.98 0.53
CA THR A 417 12.05 30.98 -0.47
C THR A 417 12.67 31.31 -1.82
N TYR A 418 12.78 30.32 -2.69
CA TYR A 418 13.01 30.52 -4.13
C TYR A 418 11.76 30.08 -4.90
N ALA A 419 11.90 29.76 -6.19
CA ALA A 419 10.78 29.36 -7.05
C ALA A 419 9.82 28.35 -6.38
N ILE A 420 8.51 28.59 -6.54
CA ILE A 420 7.41 27.75 -6.05
C ILE A 420 7.36 27.69 -4.50
N ASP A 421 7.75 28.79 -3.85
CA ASP A 421 7.69 28.96 -2.38
C ASP A 421 8.50 27.91 -1.58
N ARG A 422 9.51 27.29 -2.19
CA ARG A 422 10.37 26.31 -1.52
C ARG A 422 11.43 27.01 -0.66
N PRO A 423 11.63 26.61 0.62
CA PRO A 423 12.67 27.17 1.47
C PRO A 423 14.07 27.10 0.82
N VAL A 424 14.83 28.21 0.89
CA VAL A 424 16.22 28.26 0.40
C VAL A 424 17.13 27.33 1.21
N ASN A 425 16.94 27.33 2.53
CA ASN A 425 17.58 26.39 3.44
C ASN A 425 16.59 25.26 3.75
N GLU A 426 17.03 24.01 3.62
CA GLU A 426 16.15 22.87 3.83
C GLU A 426 15.58 22.84 5.25
N ILE A 427 14.28 22.65 5.33
CA ILE A 427 13.57 22.37 6.57
C ILE A 427 13.10 20.92 6.47
N ARG A 428 13.58 20.08 7.37
CA ARG A 428 13.37 18.62 7.30
C ARG A 428 12.61 18.13 8.53
N ILE A 429 11.61 17.31 8.28
CA ILE A 429 10.99 16.47 9.30
C ILE A 429 11.98 15.35 9.61
N LYS A 430 12.60 15.38 10.78
CA LYS A 430 13.48 14.29 11.22
C LYS A 430 12.65 13.03 11.44
N THR A 431 11.60 13.16 12.24
CA THR A 431 10.59 12.13 12.46
C THR A 431 9.31 12.77 13.04
N ILE A 432 8.23 12.00 13.08
CA ILE A 432 7.02 12.35 13.82
C ILE A 432 6.80 11.28 14.90
N GLU A 433 6.73 11.69 16.15
CA GLU A 433 6.51 10.77 17.28
C GLU A 433 5.04 10.76 17.70
N ILE A 434 4.54 9.60 18.12
CA ILE A 434 3.20 9.46 18.72
C ILE A 434 3.29 9.76 20.21
N ILE A 435 2.54 10.77 20.66
CA ILE A 435 2.36 11.08 22.08
C ILE A 435 1.21 10.21 22.59
N ARG A 436 1.49 9.29 23.50
CA ARG A 436 0.47 8.41 24.11
C ARG A 436 -0.29 9.13 25.23
N LYS A 437 -1.52 8.67 25.49
CA LYS A 437 -2.33 9.15 26.61
C LYS A 437 -1.80 8.71 27.96
#